data_AF-W1XAT2-F1
#
_entry.id   AF-W1XAT2-F1
#
_cell.length_a   1.000
_cell.length_b   1.000
_cell.length_c   1.000
_cell.angle_alpha   90.00
_cell.angle_beta   90.00
_cell.angle_gamma   90.00
#
_symmetry.space_group_name_H-M   'P 1'
#
loop_
_entity.id
_entity.type
_entity.pdbx_description
1 polymer ?
#
loop_
_entity_poly.entity_id
_entity_poly.type
_entity_poly.pdbx_seq_one_letter_code
_entity_poly.pdbx_strand_id
1 'polypeptide(L)'
;GVDGGIEVTASHNPMDYNGMKLVREGAHPISGDTGLRDVQRLAEANDFPPVDETKRGRYQQINLRDAYVDHLFGYINVKNLTSLKLVINSGNGAAGPVVDAIEARFKALGAPVELIKVHNTPDGNFPNGIPNPLLPECRDDTRNAVIKHGADMGIAFDGDFDRCFLFDEKGQFIEGYYIVGLLAEAFLEKNPGAKIIHDPRLSWNTVDVVTAAGGTPVMSKTGHAFIKERMRKEDAIYGGEMSAHHYFRD
;
A
#
# COMPACT_ATOMS: atom_id res chain seq x y z
N GLY A 1 -2.91 22.50 -1.43
CA GLY A 1 -3.24 21.11 -1.05
C GLY A 1 -4.59 21.09 -0.37
N VAL A 2 -4.97 19.96 0.21
CA VAL A 2 -6.12 19.83 1.11
C VAL A 2 -5.64 19.83 2.57
N ASP A 3 -6.52 20.20 3.51
CA ASP A 3 -6.18 20.27 4.94
C ASP A 3 -6.23 18.91 5.65
N GLY A 4 -6.85 17.91 5.02
CA GLY A 4 -6.97 16.55 5.54
C GLY A 4 -7.68 15.64 4.54
N GLY A 5 -7.84 14.37 4.93
CA GLY A 5 -8.47 13.35 4.11
C GLY A 5 -9.13 12.28 4.98
N ILE A 6 -10.21 11.71 4.46
CA ILE A 6 -10.93 10.60 5.07
C ILE A 6 -11.14 9.56 3.97
N GLU A 7 -10.55 8.38 4.15
CA GLU A 7 -10.82 7.22 3.31
C GLU A 7 -11.89 6.37 3.99
N VAL A 8 -12.99 6.08 3.28
CA VAL A 8 -14.06 5.21 3.78
C VAL A 8 -13.76 3.79 3.37
N THR A 9 -13.31 2.98 4.32
CA THR A 9 -12.78 1.64 4.05
C THR A 9 -12.80 0.76 5.29
N ALA A 10 -12.99 -0.54 5.09
CA ALA A 10 -12.78 -1.59 6.09
C ALA A 10 -11.48 -2.40 5.83
N SER A 11 -10.63 -1.95 4.91
CA SER A 11 -9.42 -2.63 4.45
C SER A 11 -9.67 -4.06 3.95
N HIS A 12 -9.53 -5.05 4.83
CA HIS A 12 -9.67 -6.48 4.54
C HIS A 12 -10.61 -7.18 5.52
N ASN A 13 -11.42 -6.40 6.25
CA ASN A 13 -12.45 -6.92 7.13
C ASN A 13 -13.61 -7.55 6.32
N PRO A 14 -14.44 -8.38 6.98
CA PRO A 14 -15.66 -8.91 6.37
C PRO A 14 -16.59 -7.86 5.75
N MET A 15 -17.42 -8.27 4.80
CA MET A 15 -18.24 -7.38 3.96
C MET A 15 -19.22 -6.50 4.73
N ASP A 16 -19.61 -6.90 5.94
CA ASP A 16 -20.49 -6.16 6.85
C ASP A 16 -19.76 -5.08 7.65
N TYR A 17 -18.44 -4.95 7.51
CA TYR A 17 -17.64 -3.91 8.14
C TYR A 17 -17.44 -2.73 7.20
N ASN A 18 -17.37 -1.54 7.79
CA ASN A 18 -16.83 -0.34 7.16
C ASN A 18 -16.17 0.53 8.22
N GLY A 19 -15.43 1.54 7.80
CA GLY A 19 -14.66 2.40 8.70
C GLY A 19 -14.17 3.65 8.00
N MET A 20 -13.35 4.40 8.73
CA MET A 20 -12.73 5.61 8.23
C MET A 20 -11.25 5.62 8.61
N LYS A 21 -10.36 5.84 7.64
CA LYS A 21 -8.93 6.16 7.87
C LYS A 21 -8.76 7.67 7.69
N LEU A 22 -8.29 8.36 8.73
CA LEU A 22 -8.19 9.82 8.73
C LEU A 22 -6.73 10.29 8.66
N VAL A 23 -6.50 11.33 7.87
CA VAL A 23 -5.24 12.07 7.80
C VAL A 23 -5.47 13.58 7.89
N ARG A 24 -4.49 14.29 8.41
CA ARG A 24 -4.45 15.77 8.45
C ARG A 24 -3.46 16.31 7.39
N GLU A 25 -3.08 17.57 7.50
CA GLU A 25 -2.18 18.24 6.57
C GLU A 25 -0.91 17.42 6.28
N GLY A 26 -0.47 17.40 5.03
CA GLY A 26 0.69 16.59 4.62
C GLY A 26 0.48 15.08 4.74
N ALA A 27 -0.78 14.62 4.75
CA ALA A 27 -1.17 13.22 4.92
C ALA A 27 -0.66 12.56 6.23
N HIS A 28 -0.48 13.36 7.28
CA HIS A 28 -0.12 12.82 8.60
C HIS A 28 -1.27 11.99 9.18
N PRO A 29 -1.03 10.76 9.64
CA PRO A 29 -2.09 9.91 10.19
C PRO A 29 -2.64 10.48 11.49
N ILE A 30 -3.96 10.37 11.65
CA ILE A 30 -4.64 10.59 12.93
C ILE A 30 -4.81 9.24 13.62
N SER A 31 -4.22 9.09 14.81
CA SER A 31 -4.27 7.89 15.64
C SER A 31 -4.88 8.20 17.02
N GLY A 32 -4.97 7.19 17.88
CA GLY A 32 -5.39 7.38 19.27
C GLY A 32 -4.55 8.42 20.03
N ASP A 33 -3.27 8.55 19.69
CA ASP A 33 -2.32 9.47 20.33
C ASP A 33 -2.28 10.85 19.65
N THR A 34 -2.79 10.99 18.42
CA THR A 34 -2.59 12.21 17.60
C THR A 34 -3.87 12.93 17.16
N GLY A 35 -5.04 12.52 17.67
CA GLY A 35 -6.28 13.30 17.54
C GLY A 35 -7.57 12.51 17.45
N LEU A 36 -7.53 11.18 17.32
CA LEU A 36 -8.75 10.37 17.15
C LEU A 36 -9.69 10.49 18.36
N ARG A 37 -9.12 10.60 19.57
CA ARG A 37 -9.88 10.84 20.81
C ARG A 37 -10.52 12.23 20.87
N ASP A 38 -9.93 13.22 20.21
CA ASP A 38 -10.53 14.56 20.12
C ASP A 38 -11.71 14.54 19.14
N VAL A 39 -11.57 13.85 18.01
CA VAL A 39 -12.68 13.64 17.06
C VAL A 39 -13.84 12.89 17.73
N GLN A 40 -13.53 11.83 18.49
CA GLN A 40 -14.53 11.11 19.30
C GLN A 40 -15.25 12.06 20.26
N ARG A 41 -14.51 12.84 21.06
CA ARG A 41 -15.10 13.78 22.02
C ARG A 41 -16.01 14.82 21.36
N LEU A 42 -15.60 15.36 20.21
CA LEU A 42 -16.40 16.31 19.43
C LEU A 42 -17.70 15.67 18.92
N ALA A 43 -17.61 14.45 18.38
CA ALA A 43 -18.78 13.72 17.91
C ALA A 43 -19.75 13.35 19.04
N GLU A 44 -19.23 12.95 20.20
CA GLU A 44 -20.02 12.62 21.40
C GLU A 44 -20.70 13.85 22.01
N ALA A 45 -20.00 15.00 22.05
CA ALA A 45 -20.57 16.25 22.54
C ALA A 45 -21.66 16.79 21.59
N ASN A 46 -21.46 16.62 20.28
CA ASN A 46 -22.36 17.09 19.22
C ASN A 46 -22.78 18.57 19.38
N ASP A 47 -21.89 19.40 19.92
CA ASP A 47 -22.10 20.82 20.20
C ASP A 47 -21.44 21.67 19.10
N PHE A 48 -22.08 21.69 17.93
CA PHE A 48 -21.61 22.48 16.79
C PHE A 48 -22.41 23.78 16.67
N PRO A 49 -21.75 24.94 16.42
CA PRO A 49 -22.46 26.18 16.20
C PRO A 49 -23.35 26.09 14.95
N PRO A 50 -24.43 26.89 14.87
CA PRO A 50 -25.22 27.01 13.64
C PRO A 50 -24.32 27.34 12.44
N VAL A 51 -24.65 26.76 11.29
CA VAL A 51 -23.89 26.97 10.05
C VAL A 51 -23.97 28.44 9.63
N ASP A 52 -22.82 29.07 9.41
CA ASP A 52 -22.71 30.37 8.76
C ASP A 52 -22.86 30.18 7.24
N GLU A 53 -24.05 30.48 6.70
CA GLU A 53 -24.37 30.31 5.27
C GLU A 53 -23.39 31.08 4.36
N THR A 54 -22.79 32.17 4.84
CA THR A 54 -21.82 32.95 4.06
C THR A 54 -20.45 32.28 3.93
N LYS A 55 -20.18 31.25 4.75
CA LYS A 55 -18.92 30.49 4.81
C LYS A 55 -19.11 29.01 4.51
N ARG A 56 -20.27 28.62 3.97
CA ARG A 56 -20.56 27.21 3.69
C ARG A 56 -19.56 26.64 2.68
N GLY A 57 -19.02 25.47 2.97
CA GLY A 57 -18.14 24.75 2.06
C GLY A 57 -18.82 24.32 0.76
N ARG A 58 -18.02 23.90 -0.22
CA ARG A 58 -18.51 23.37 -1.50
C ARG A 58 -18.10 21.91 -1.69
N TYR A 59 -18.92 21.17 -2.45
CA TYR A 59 -18.59 19.83 -2.90
C TYR A 59 -18.05 19.86 -4.33
N GLN A 60 -16.97 19.13 -4.57
CA GLN A 60 -16.41 18.92 -5.90
C GLN A 60 -15.95 17.47 -6.03
N GLN A 61 -16.32 16.83 -7.13
CA GLN A 61 -15.78 15.53 -7.48
C GLN A 61 -14.50 15.72 -8.30
N ILE A 62 -13.43 15.05 -7.88
CA ILE A 62 -12.10 15.12 -8.52
C ILE A 62 -11.62 13.69 -8.78
N ASN A 63 -11.09 13.43 -9.96
CA ASN A 63 -10.42 12.17 -10.28
C ASN A 63 -8.91 12.43 -10.35
N LEU A 64 -8.13 11.78 -9.48
CA LEU A 64 -6.67 11.92 -9.40
C LEU A 64 -5.92 10.70 -9.94
N ARG A 65 -6.62 9.73 -10.56
CA ARG A 65 -6.01 8.47 -11.00
C ARG A 65 -4.86 8.68 -11.98
N ASP A 66 -5.05 9.54 -12.98
CA ASP A 66 -4.00 9.80 -13.98
C ASP A 66 -2.77 10.47 -13.34
N ALA A 67 -2.99 11.44 -12.46
CA ALA A 67 -1.91 12.09 -11.71
C ALA A 67 -1.17 11.11 -10.78
N TYR A 68 -1.88 10.18 -10.16
CA TYR A 68 -1.30 9.12 -9.35
C TYR A 68 -0.45 8.17 -10.20
N VAL A 69 -0.96 7.71 -11.35
CA VAL A 69 -0.21 6.85 -12.26
C VAL A 69 1.00 7.58 -12.86
N ASP A 70 0.86 8.85 -13.23
CA ASP A 70 1.99 9.67 -13.70
C ASP A 70 3.10 9.75 -12.65
N HIS A 71 2.73 9.94 -11.39
CA HIS A 71 3.68 9.95 -10.28
C HIS A 71 4.38 8.59 -10.10
N LEU A 72 3.64 7.47 -10.17
CA LEU A 72 4.23 6.13 -10.11
C LEU A 72 5.24 5.87 -11.24
N PHE A 73 4.93 6.31 -12.45
CA PHE A 73 5.86 6.20 -13.59
C PHE A 73 7.06 7.14 -13.47
N GLY A 74 7.04 8.12 -12.58
CA GLY A 74 8.20 8.93 -12.22
C GLY A 74 9.30 8.16 -11.48
N TYR A 75 8.97 7.03 -10.85
CA TYR A 75 9.95 6.20 -10.12
C TYR A 75 10.78 5.28 -11.00
N ILE A 76 10.31 5.01 -12.22
CA ILE A 76 10.92 4.02 -13.11
C ILE A 76 11.31 4.63 -14.45
N ASN A 77 12.38 4.13 -15.03
CA ASN A 77 12.64 4.33 -16.45
C ASN A 77 12.13 3.11 -17.21
N VAL A 78 11.02 3.27 -17.92
CA VAL A 78 10.37 2.19 -18.70
C VAL A 78 11.32 1.53 -19.71
N LYS A 79 12.33 2.27 -20.21
CA LYS A 79 13.33 1.72 -21.14
C LYS A 79 14.26 0.68 -20.51
N ASN A 80 14.35 0.65 -19.18
CA ASN A 80 15.14 -0.33 -18.45
C ASN A 80 14.38 -1.64 -18.21
N LEU A 81 13.08 -1.69 -18.54
CA LEU A 81 12.27 -2.89 -18.35
C LEU A 81 12.57 -3.90 -19.46
N THR A 82 12.78 -5.15 -19.07
CA THR A 82 12.81 -6.30 -19.97
C THR A 82 11.40 -6.84 -20.20
N SER A 83 11.26 -7.82 -21.09
CA SER A 83 10.00 -8.56 -21.21
C SER A 83 9.61 -9.15 -19.86
N LEU A 84 8.46 -8.72 -19.33
CA LEU A 84 7.92 -9.15 -18.05
C LEU A 84 6.46 -9.55 -18.22
N LYS A 85 6.08 -10.69 -17.64
CA LYS A 85 4.70 -11.14 -17.50
C LYS A 85 4.35 -11.21 -16.03
N LEU A 86 3.43 -10.37 -15.60
CA LEU A 86 3.06 -10.19 -14.20
C LEU A 86 1.62 -10.62 -13.98
N VAL A 87 1.37 -11.47 -12.98
CA VAL A 87 0.01 -11.71 -12.49
C VAL A 87 -0.33 -10.63 -11.47
N ILE A 88 -1.47 -9.97 -11.63
CA ILE A 88 -1.98 -9.01 -10.66
C ILE A 88 -3.39 -9.43 -10.23
N ASN A 89 -3.53 -9.77 -8.96
CA ASN A 89 -4.80 -10.09 -8.32
C ASN A 89 -5.29 -8.88 -7.50
N SER A 90 -6.30 -8.21 -8.02
CA SER A 90 -6.92 -7.05 -7.36
C SER A 90 -8.02 -7.44 -6.37
N GLY A 91 -8.38 -8.73 -6.30
CA GLY A 91 -9.26 -9.27 -5.27
C GLY A 91 -10.67 -8.67 -5.24
N ASN A 92 -11.16 -8.16 -6.37
CA ASN A 92 -12.39 -7.37 -6.50
C ASN A 92 -12.42 -6.08 -5.65
N GLY A 93 -11.27 -5.66 -5.12
CA GLY A 93 -11.12 -4.43 -4.33
C GLY A 93 -10.81 -3.20 -5.17
N ALA A 94 -10.28 -2.17 -4.50
CA ALA A 94 -10.02 -0.85 -5.08
C ALA A 94 -8.85 -0.80 -6.07
N ALA A 95 -7.98 -1.83 -6.10
CA ALA A 95 -6.77 -1.85 -6.92
C ALA A 95 -7.05 -1.87 -8.44
N GLY A 96 -8.14 -2.52 -8.86
CA GLY A 96 -8.39 -2.84 -10.27
C GLY A 96 -8.35 -1.66 -11.25
N PRO A 97 -9.08 -0.56 -10.99
CA PRO A 97 -9.03 0.63 -11.85
C PRO A 97 -7.64 1.25 -11.96
N VAL A 98 -6.80 1.15 -10.93
CA VAL A 98 -5.41 1.63 -10.97
C VAL A 98 -4.57 0.70 -11.83
N VAL A 99 -4.74 -0.63 -11.69
CA VAL A 99 -4.06 -1.63 -12.51
C VAL A 99 -4.37 -1.45 -13.99
N ASP A 100 -5.64 -1.17 -14.34
CA ASP A 100 -6.04 -0.87 -15.74
C ASP A 100 -5.34 0.39 -16.29
N ALA A 101 -5.20 1.42 -15.46
CA ALA A 101 -4.53 2.65 -15.86
C ALA A 101 -3.00 2.46 -16.01
N ILE A 102 -2.38 1.66 -15.14
CA ILE A 102 -0.97 1.27 -15.25
C ILE A 102 -0.76 0.44 -16.54
N GLU A 103 -1.63 -0.53 -16.83
CA GLU A 103 -1.57 -1.34 -18.05
C GLU A 103 -1.64 -0.46 -19.31
N ALA A 104 -2.60 0.48 -19.34
CA ALA A 104 -2.75 1.43 -20.43
C ALA A 104 -1.50 2.30 -20.61
N ARG A 105 -0.86 2.72 -19.51
CA ARG A 105 0.37 3.53 -19.55
C ARG A 105 1.56 2.73 -20.08
N PHE A 106 1.72 1.47 -19.66
CA PHE A 106 2.75 0.58 -20.22
C PHE A 106 2.58 0.41 -21.73
N LYS A 107 1.34 0.15 -22.19
CA LYS A 107 1.01 0.04 -23.62
C LYS A 107 1.34 1.31 -24.39
N ALA A 108 0.94 2.47 -23.87
CA ALA A 108 1.20 3.78 -24.50
C ALA A 108 2.70 4.09 -24.64
N LEU A 109 3.53 3.60 -23.71
CA LEU A 109 4.97 3.79 -23.71
C LEU A 109 5.74 2.68 -24.45
N GLY A 110 5.04 1.68 -25.00
CA GLY A 110 5.67 0.52 -25.65
C GLY A 110 6.51 -0.33 -24.69
N ALA A 111 6.16 -0.31 -23.39
CA ALA A 111 6.84 -1.13 -22.39
C ALA A 111 6.58 -2.61 -22.65
N PRO A 112 7.59 -3.49 -22.59
CA PRO A 112 7.42 -4.91 -22.80
C PRO A 112 6.87 -5.61 -21.54
N VAL A 113 5.74 -5.12 -21.00
CA VAL A 113 5.09 -5.65 -19.79
C VAL A 113 3.70 -6.16 -20.13
N GLU A 114 3.47 -7.45 -19.88
CA GLU A 114 2.18 -8.11 -19.99
C GLU A 114 1.57 -8.29 -18.60
N LEU A 115 0.32 -7.85 -18.41
CA LEU A 115 -0.41 -8.02 -17.14
C LEU A 115 -1.51 -9.07 -17.28
N ILE A 116 -1.40 -10.13 -16.50
CA ILE A 116 -2.45 -11.14 -16.32
C ILE A 116 -3.30 -10.74 -15.12
N LYS A 117 -4.49 -10.21 -15.39
CA LYS A 117 -5.36 -9.64 -14.35
C LYS A 117 -6.30 -10.69 -13.77
N VAL A 118 -6.28 -10.84 -12.46
CA VAL A 118 -7.14 -11.75 -11.67
C VAL A 118 -8.05 -10.89 -10.81
N HIS A 119 -9.35 -11.22 -10.80
CA HIS A 119 -10.37 -10.54 -9.99
C HIS A 119 -10.31 -9.01 -10.07
N ASN A 120 -10.11 -8.48 -11.29
CA ASN A 120 -9.76 -7.07 -11.47
C ASN A 120 -10.93 -6.10 -11.36
N THR A 121 -12.13 -6.53 -11.73
CA THR A 121 -13.32 -5.66 -11.67
C THR A 121 -13.75 -5.49 -10.22
N PRO A 122 -13.87 -4.24 -9.71
CA PRO A 122 -14.36 -4.01 -8.36
C PRO A 122 -15.77 -4.57 -8.17
N ASP A 123 -15.97 -5.32 -7.09
CA ASP A 123 -17.27 -5.85 -6.66
C ASP A 123 -17.29 -5.94 -5.13
N GLY A 124 -18.09 -5.09 -4.49
CA GLY A 124 -18.20 -5.02 -3.03
C GLY A 124 -18.86 -6.25 -2.39
N ASN A 125 -19.40 -7.18 -3.19
CA ASN A 125 -19.84 -8.49 -2.71
C ASN A 125 -18.71 -9.52 -2.65
N PHE A 126 -17.50 -9.15 -3.09
CA PHE A 126 -16.30 -9.99 -3.08
C PHE A 126 -16.58 -11.44 -3.50
N PRO A 127 -17.02 -11.68 -4.76
CA PRO A 127 -17.49 -12.99 -5.21
C PRO A 127 -16.43 -14.10 -5.13
N ASN A 128 -15.15 -13.74 -5.02
CA ASN A 128 -14.02 -14.64 -4.88
C ASN A 128 -13.44 -14.66 -3.45
N GLY A 129 -14.19 -14.13 -2.47
CA GLY A 129 -13.75 -13.97 -1.08
C GLY A 129 -13.10 -12.61 -0.81
N ILE A 130 -13.09 -12.23 0.47
CA ILE A 130 -12.48 -10.96 0.92
C ILE A 130 -10.96 -11.04 0.69
N PRO A 131 -10.37 -10.05 0.00
CA PRO A 131 -8.96 -10.08 -0.33
C PRO A 131 -8.09 -9.82 0.90
N ASN A 132 -7.57 -10.90 1.48
CA ASN A 132 -6.54 -10.85 2.52
C ASN A 132 -5.42 -11.89 2.23
N PRO A 133 -4.51 -11.63 1.28
CA PRO A 133 -3.50 -12.60 0.86
C PRO A 133 -2.51 -13.02 1.96
N LEU A 134 -2.50 -12.33 3.11
CA LEU A 134 -1.81 -12.79 4.31
C LEU A 134 -2.32 -14.16 4.78
N LEU A 135 -3.60 -14.46 4.56
CA LEU A 135 -4.21 -15.75 4.88
C LEU A 135 -3.90 -16.78 3.78
N PRO A 136 -3.35 -17.96 4.11
CA PRO A 136 -3.02 -18.99 3.12
C PRO A 136 -4.16 -19.37 2.16
N GLU A 137 -5.39 -19.41 2.64
CA GLU A 137 -6.61 -19.72 1.88
C GLU A 137 -6.93 -18.68 0.78
N CYS A 138 -6.41 -17.45 0.90
CA CYS A 138 -6.61 -16.38 -0.08
C CYS A 138 -5.52 -16.34 -1.18
N ARG A 139 -4.61 -17.32 -1.21
CA ARG A 139 -3.40 -17.30 -2.08
C ARG A 139 -3.54 -18.10 -3.36
N ASP A 140 -4.50 -19.02 -3.40
CA ASP A 140 -4.59 -20.06 -4.43
C ASP A 140 -4.83 -19.48 -5.84
N ASP A 141 -5.71 -18.49 -5.98
CA ASP A 141 -6.01 -17.90 -7.29
C ASP A 141 -4.79 -17.21 -7.91
N THR A 142 -4.03 -16.47 -7.09
CA THR A 142 -2.79 -15.82 -7.53
C THR A 142 -1.74 -16.88 -7.91
N ARG A 143 -1.50 -17.86 -7.02
CA ARG A 143 -0.55 -18.97 -7.28
C ARG A 143 -0.88 -19.71 -8.57
N ASN A 144 -2.14 -20.10 -8.73
CA ASN A 144 -2.59 -20.89 -9.88
C ASN A 144 -2.46 -20.08 -11.17
N ALA A 145 -2.76 -18.77 -11.14
CA ALA A 145 -2.56 -17.90 -12.29
C ALA A 145 -1.09 -17.76 -12.68
N VAL A 146 -0.17 -17.60 -11.70
CA VAL A 146 1.28 -17.54 -11.97
C VAL A 146 1.74 -18.79 -12.72
N ILE A 147 1.42 -19.96 -12.17
CA ILE A 147 1.81 -21.25 -12.75
C ILE A 147 1.18 -21.45 -14.14
N LYS A 148 -0.13 -21.20 -14.27
CA LYS A 148 -0.88 -21.39 -15.52
C LYS A 148 -0.33 -20.54 -16.66
N HIS A 149 0.07 -19.30 -16.37
CA HIS A 149 0.50 -18.35 -17.38
C HIS A 149 2.03 -18.32 -17.58
N GLY A 150 2.79 -19.04 -16.75
CA GLY A 150 4.25 -18.96 -16.71
C GLY A 150 4.67 -17.52 -16.50
N ALA A 151 4.10 -16.86 -15.49
CA ALA A 151 4.39 -15.47 -15.15
C ALA A 151 5.68 -15.38 -14.33
N ASP A 152 6.42 -14.27 -14.49
CA ASP A 152 7.68 -14.04 -13.79
C ASP A 152 7.48 -13.79 -12.29
N MET A 153 6.32 -13.26 -11.91
CA MET A 153 5.90 -13.10 -10.52
C MET A 153 4.39 -12.86 -10.41
N GLY A 154 3.86 -13.08 -9.21
CA GLY A 154 2.50 -12.71 -8.83
C GLY A 154 2.46 -11.58 -7.82
N ILE A 155 1.45 -10.73 -7.95
CA ILE A 155 1.18 -9.59 -7.07
C ILE A 155 -0.28 -9.68 -6.66
N ALA A 156 -0.57 -9.65 -5.36
CA ALA A 156 -1.93 -9.60 -4.84
C ALA A 156 -2.10 -8.41 -3.91
N PHE A 157 -3.24 -7.74 -4.01
CA PHE A 157 -3.60 -6.61 -3.15
C PHE A 157 -4.69 -7.00 -2.16
N ASP A 158 -4.81 -6.22 -1.09
CA ASP A 158 -5.98 -6.27 -0.23
C ASP A 158 -7.09 -5.32 -0.70
N GLY A 159 -8.20 -5.27 0.05
CA GLY A 159 -9.44 -4.68 -0.42
C GLY A 159 -9.36 -3.19 -0.75
N ASP A 160 -8.56 -2.44 0.01
CA ASP A 160 -8.36 -1.00 -0.20
C ASP A 160 -6.98 -0.63 -0.74
N PHE A 161 -6.23 -1.61 -1.25
CA PHE A 161 -5.06 -1.38 -2.08
C PHE A 161 -3.90 -0.67 -1.33
N ASP A 162 -3.77 -0.86 -0.02
CA ASP A 162 -2.64 -0.34 0.77
C ASP A 162 -1.62 -1.41 1.19
N ARG A 163 -1.92 -2.69 0.92
CA ARG A 163 -0.99 -3.82 1.08
C ARG A 163 -0.73 -4.56 -0.22
N CYS A 164 0.52 -4.99 -0.42
CA CYS A 164 0.98 -5.66 -1.64
C CYS A 164 1.75 -6.94 -1.31
N PHE A 165 1.26 -8.08 -1.76
CA PHE A 165 1.79 -9.40 -1.47
C PHE A 165 2.40 -10.03 -2.71
N LEU A 166 3.58 -10.64 -2.57
CA LEU A 166 4.36 -11.12 -3.71
C LEU A 166 4.44 -12.64 -3.74
N PHE A 167 4.47 -13.17 -4.96
CA PHE A 167 4.64 -14.58 -5.27
C PHE A 167 5.77 -14.74 -6.28
N ASP A 168 6.61 -15.75 -6.10
CA ASP A 168 7.67 -16.10 -7.05
C ASP A 168 7.12 -16.75 -8.34
N GLU A 169 7.97 -17.05 -9.30
CA GLU A 169 7.63 -17.66 -10.59
C GLU A 169 7.06 -19.08 -10.48
N LYS A 170 7.26 -19.73 -9.33
CA LYS A 170 6.72 -21.05 -8.99
C LYS A 170 5.41 -20.95 -8.20
N GLY A 171 4.87 -19.73 -8.07
CA GLY A 171 3.65 -19.44 -7.33
C GLY A 171 3.79 -19.61 -5.82
N GLN A 172 5.01 -19.61 -5.28
CA GLN A 172 5.23 -19.64 -3.83
C GLN A 172 5.03 -18.23 -3.27
N PHE A 173 4.30 -18.16 -2.16
CA PHE A 173 4.10 -16.90 -1.44
C PHE A 173 5.41 -16.47 -0.77
N ILE A 174 5.79 -15.21 -0.96
CA ILE A 174 6.97 -14.62 -0.34
C ILE A 174 6.53 -13.91 0.94
N GLU A 175 7.04 -14.36 2.08
CA GLU A 175 6.73 -13.74 3.36
C GLU A 175 7.16 -12.27 3.40
N GLY A 176 6.30 -11.40 3.94
CA GLY A 176 6.45 -9.95 3.83
C GLY A 176 7.78 -9.41 4.37
N TYR A 177 8.36 -10.04 5.40
CA TYR A 177 9.64 -9.63 5.96
C TYR A 177 10.84 -9.83 5.01
N TYR A 178 10.76 -10.78 4.06
CA TYR A 178 11.78 -10.88 3.00
C TYR A 178 11.67 -9.72 2.02
N ILE A 179 10.44 -9.28 1.71
CA ILE A 179 10.21 -8.09 0.87
C ILE A 179 10.68 -6.82 1.57
N VAL A 180 10.51 -6.73 2.89
CA VAL A 180 11.08 -5.63 3.67
C VAL A 180 12.60 -5.61 3.56
N GLY A 181 13.28 -6.76 3.69
CA GLY A 181 14.72 -6.86 3.50
C GLY A 181 15.17 -6.45 2.09
N LEU A 182 14.52 -7.00 1.06
CA LEU A 182 14.81 -6.70 -0.35
C LEU A 182 14.68 -5.21 -0.66
N LEU A 183 13.57 -4.59 -0.26
CA LEU A 183 13.36 -3.16 -0.50
C LEU A 183 14.34 -2.32 0.32
N ALA A 184 14.62 -2.70 1.57
CA ALA A 184 15.59 -1.99 2.39
C ALA A 184 16.99 -1.97 1.75
N GLU A 185 17.46 -3.12 1.25
CA GLU A 185 18.72 -3.22 0.51
C GLU A 185 18.73 -2.28 -0.71
N ALA A 186 17.70 -2.34 -1.56
CA ALA A 186 17.59 -1.50 -2.75
C ALA A 186 17.58 0.02 -2.44
N PHE A 187 16.98 0.42 -1.31
CA PHE A 187 17.02 1.82 -0.87
C PHE A 187 18.38 2.23 -0.30
N LEU A 188 19.08 1.31 0.37
CA LEU A 188 20.42 1.56 0.93
C LEU A 188 21.50 1.62 -0.14
N GLU A 189 21.35 0.90 -1.26
CA GLU A 189 22.23 1.07 -2.44
C GLU A 189 22.24 2.52 -2.94
N LYS A 190 21.09 3.19 -2.89
CA LYS A 190 20.93 4.59 -3.33
C LYS A 190 21.17 5.59 -2.20
N ASN A 191 20.97 5.19 -0.95
CA ASN A 191 21.07 6.03 0.24
C ASN A 191 21.91 5.33 1.33
N PRO A 192 23.24 5.24 1.14
CA PRO A 192 24.12 4.58 2.11
C PRO A 192 23.98 5.18 3.51
N GLY A 193 23.94 4.33 4.54
CA GLY A 193 23.81 4.78 5.94
C GLY A 193 22.40 5.20 6.37
N ALA A 194 21.40 5.13 5.49
CA ALA A 194 20.04 5.51 5.85
C ALA A 194 19.41 4.58 6.90
N LYS A 195 18.39 5.09 7.59
CA LYS A 195 17.60 4.32 8.55
C LYS A 195 16.45 3.61 7.87
N ILE A 196 16.15 2.41 8.36
CA ILE A 196 15.04 1.58 7.88
C ILE A 196 14.14 1.26 9.07
N ILE A 197 12.86 1.64 8.99
CA ILE A 197 11.90 1.33 10.05
C ILE A 197 11.31 -0.07 9.84
N HIS A 198 11.24 -0.86 10.91
CA HIS A 198 10.55 -2.14 10.87
C HIS A 198 9.72 -2.38 12.14
N ASP A 199 8.70 -3.22 12.02
CA ASP A 199 7.93 -3.67 13.19
C ASP A 199 8.66 -4.82 13.93
N PRO A 200 8.26 -5.17 15.16
CA PRO A 200 9.02 -6.09 16.00
C PRO A 200 8.81 -7.57 15.63
N ARG A 201 7.91 -7.88 14.68
CA ARG A 201 7.57 -9.25 14.28
C ARG A 201 8.49 -9.72 13.15
N LEU A 202 9.06 -10.93 13.29
CA LEU A 202 9.90 -11.58 12.28
C LEU A 202 11.02 -10.68 11.72
N SER A 203 11.85 -10.12 12.61
CA SER A 203 12.76 -9.02 12.29
C SER A 203 14.20 -9.43 11.95
N TRP A 204 14.63 -10.66 12.23
CA TRP A 204 16.06 -11.05 12.09
C TRP A 204 16.59 -10.87 10.67
N ASN A 205 15.84 -11.30 9.64
CA ASN A 205 16.20 -11.08 8.24
C ASN A 205 16.40 -9.60 7.95
N THR A 206 15.42 -8.76 8.32
CA THR A 206 15.47 -7.32 8.07
C THR A 206 16.66 -6.67 8.78
N VAL A 207 16.92 -7.01 10.04
CA VAL A 207 18.05 -6.46 10.81
C VAL A 207 19.38 -6.85 10.16
N ASP A 208 19.52 -8.12 9.77
CA ASP A 208 20.75 -8.64 9.15
C ASP A 208 21.02 -7.97 7.80
N VAL A 209 20.03 -7.97 6.90
CA VAL A 209 20.14 -7.34 5.56
C VAL A 209 20.44 -5.84 5.67
N VAL A 210 19.72 -5.11 6.54
CA VAL A 210 19.95 -3.67 6.72
C VAL A 210 21.35 -3.40 7.25
N THR A 211 21.81 -4.17 8.23
CA THR A 211 23.15 -4.00 8.81
C THR A 211 24.24 -4.34 7.78
N ALA A 212 24.08 -5.43 7.04
CA ALA A 212 25.01 -5.85 5.99
C ALA A 212 25.11 -4.82 4.84
N ALA A 213 23.99 -4.20 4.46
CA ALA A 213 23.94 -3.12 3.48
C ALA A 213 24.40 -1.75 4.03
N GLY A 214 24.91 -1.69 5.27
CA GLY A 214 25.46 -0.48 5.89
C GLY A 214 24.40 0.53 6.36
N GLY A 215 23.14 0.12 6.48
CA GLY A 215 22.05 0.92 7.03
C GLY A 215 21.89 0.77 8.54
N THR A 216 20.91 1.47 9.11
CA THR A 216 20.53 1.36 10.53
C THR A 216 19.09 0.85 10.66
N PRO A 217 18.86 -0.36 11.17
CA PRO A 217 17.51 -0.85 11.43
C PRO A 217 16.95 -0.19 12.70
N VAL A 218 15.74 0.36 12.60
CA VAL A 218 15.08 1.04 13.71
C VAL A 218 13.72 0.40 13.96
N MET A 219 13.58 -0.22 15.13
CA MET A 219 12.33 -0.83 15.53
C MET A 219 11.26 0.22 15.87
N SER A 220 10.02 -0.06 15.49
CA SER A 220 8.83 0.73 15.84
C SER A 220 7.72 -0.17 16.38
N LYS A 221 6.72 0.44 17.02
CA LYS A 221 5.45 -0.23 17.34
C LYS A 221 4.78 -0.67 16.03
N THR A 222 4.15 -1.84 16.02
CA THR A 222 3.32 -2.31 14.90
C THR A 222 2.15 -1.37 14.65
N GLY A 223 1.82 -1.11 13.38
CA GLY A 223 0.67 -0.34 12.96
C GLY A 223 1.05 0.87 12.11
N HIS A 224 0.32 1.03 11.00
CA HIS A 224 0.61 1.98 9.94
C HIS A 224 0.79 3.44 10.40
N ALA A 225 0.06 3.87 11.43
CA ALA A 225 0.18 5.21 11.97
C ALA A 225 1.52 5.43 12.70
N PHE A 226 1.96 4.45 13.49
CA PHE A 226 3.21 4.53 14.26
C PHE A 226 4.43 4.44 13.36
N ILE A 227 4.41 3.59 12.33
CA ILE A 227 5.50 3.48 11.36
C ILE A 227 5.69 4.81 10.62
N LYS A 228 4.61 5.39 10.07
CA LYS A 228 4.67 6.69 9.37
C LYS A 228 5.18 7.81 10.28
N GLU A 229 4.72 7.85 11.53
CA GLU A 229 5.22 8.83 12.50
C GLU A 229 6.71 8.62 12.82
N ARG A 230 7.14 7.36 13.02
CA ARG A 230 8.53 7.01 13.33
C ARG A 230 9.46 7.33 12.16
N MET A 231 9.04 7.03 10.93
CA MET A 231 9.81 7.36 9.72
C MET A 231 10.13 8.85 9.65
N ARG A 232 9.12 9.71 9.88
CA ARG A 232 9.33 11.17 9.88
C ARG A 232 10.26 11.63 11.01
N LYS A 233 10.10 11.09 12.22
CA LYS A 233 10.96 11.44 13.36
C LYS A 233 12.41 11.04 13.16
N GLU A 234 12.63 9.92 12.48
CA GLU A 234 13.97 9.37 12.29
C GLU A 234 14.62 9.79 10.97
N ASP A 235 13.87 10.45 10.07
CA ASP A 235 14.24 10.67 8.67
C ASP A 235 14.66 9.35 7.97
N ALA A 236 13.84 8.32 8.17
CA ALA A 236 14.07 7.01 7.56
C ALA A 236 13.64 7.04 6.09
N ILE A 237 14.47 6.45 5.21
CA ILE A 237 14.21 6.41 3.77
C ILE A 237 13.06 5.46 3.43
N TYR A 238 12.92 4.38 4.22
CA TYR A 238 11.96 3.32 3.99
C TYR A 238 11.50 2.71 5.32
N GLY A 239 10.27 2.24 5.36
CA GLY A 239 9.72 1.46 6.45
C GLY A 239 8.80 0.35 5.95
N GLY A 240 8.76 -0.77 6.64
CA GLY A 240 7.90 -1.88 6.26
C GLY A 240 7.37 -2.68 7.44
N GLU A 241 6.24 -3.34 7.24
CA GLU A 241 5.63 -4.24 8.21
C GLU A 241 5.52 -5.66 7.64
N MET A 242 5.57 -6.67 8.52
CA MET A 242 5.28 -8.07 8.13
C MET A 242 3.92 -8.22 7.42
N SER A 243 2.95 -7.38 7.77
CA SER A 243 1.62 -7.34 7.15
C SER A 243 1.61 -6.80 5.71
N ALA A 244 2.77 -6.56 5.09
CA ALA A 244 2.93 -6.09 3.71
C ALA A 244 2.47 -4.65 3.45
N HIS A 245 2.48 -3.82 4.50
CA HIS A 245 2.49 -2.37 4.30
C HIS A 245 3.93 -1.89 4.08
N HIS A 246 4.10 -1.05 3.06
CA HIS A 246 5.38 -0.48 2.68
C HIS A 246 5.25 1.04 2.64
N TYR A 247 6.23 1.72 3.23
CA TYR A 247 6.23 3.16 3.39
C TYR A 247 7.52 3.72 2.81
N PHE A 248 7.38 4.65 1.88
CA PHE A 248 8.48 5.33 1.22
C PHE A 248 8.45 6.79 1.69
N ARG A 249 9.62 7.36 1.98
CA ARG A 249 9.71 8.75 2.43
C ARG A 249 9.26 9.74 1.37
N ASP A 250 9.67 9.45 0.13
CA ASP A 250 9.55 10.32 -1.04
C ASP A 250 8.28 10.01 -1.84
#